data_AF-A0A2K9Z160-F1
#
_entry.id   AF-A0A2K9Z160-F1
#
_cell.length_a   1.000
_cell.length_b   1.000
_cell.length_c   1.000
_cell.angle_alpha   90.00
_cell.angle_beta   90.00
_cell.angle_gamma   90.00
#
_symmetry.space_group_name_H-M   'P 1'
#
loop_
_entity.id
_entity.type
_entity.pdbx_description
1 polymer ?
#
loop_
_entity_poly.entity_id
_entity_poly.type
_entity_poly.pdbx_seq_one_letter_code
_entity_poly.pdbx_strand_id
1 'polypeptide(L)'
;MTKESSYTAKLPGPDGLYDYTPDEDAIWGELYRRQMKLLADMACREYLDGVKMLGLKPDKVPQLLDVNRRLNETTGFGVEGVPALIPPSRFYELLSQGKFPLATFLRRREHIDYIEEPDLFHEVFGHCPMLTNQSYANFVRHFGETAVRLGKGYSWHLFRIFWFTVEFGLINTPHGRRCFGAGIVSSPSEAKAAMEGKACEFRPFDLLSVLRTPYRIDILQPIYYVIDSFADLEAIVEQDIEATILKAKSLGDFAPAFEAKAS
;
A
#
# COMPACT_ATOMS: atom_id res chain seq x y z
N MET A 1 24.53 -5.08 5.03
CA MET A 1 24.66 -5.07 3.56
C MET A 1 23.28 -4.78 3.02
N THR A 2 23.08 -3.66 2.33
CA THR A 2 21.85 -3.39 1.58
C THR A 2 21.75 -4.46 0.50
N LYS A 3 20.71 -5.29 0.56
CA LYS A 3 20.46 -6.32 -0.45
C LYS A 3 20.27 -5.60 -1.78
N GLU A 4 21.16 -5.81 -2.75
CA GLU A 4 20.98 -5.28 -4.10
C GLU A 4 19.80 -6.02 -4.74
N SER A 5 18.87 -5.27 -5.33
CA SER A 5 17.72 -5.86 -6.01
C SER A 5 18.20 -6.64 -7.24
N SER A 6 17.65 -7.85 -7.44
CA SER A 6 17.89 -8.63 -8.66
C SER A 6 17.07 -8.13 -9.87
N TYR A 7 16.33 -7.04 -9.66
CA TYR A 7 15.48 -6.39 -10.64
C TYR A 7 16.01 -4.99 -10.97
N THR A 8 15.70 -4.55 -12.18
CA THR A 8 16.06 -3.20 -12.65
C THR A 8 14.79 -2.48 -13.06
N ALA A 9 14.51 -1.36 -12.40
CA ALA A 9 13.43 -0.46 -12.76
C ALA A 9 13.60 -0.02 -14.23
N LYS A 10 12.52 -0.09 -15.02
CA LYS A 10 12.54 0.44 -16.39
C LYS A 10 12.54 1.96 -16.33
N LEU A 11 13.23 2.59 -17.27
CA LEU A 11 13.14 4.03 -17.49
C LEU A 11 12.15 4.29 -18.62
N PRO A 12 11.38 5.39 -18.55
CA PRO A 12 10.53 5.78 -19.66
C PRO A 12 11.38 6.23 -20.85
N GLY A 13 10.85 6.02 -22.05
CA GLY A 13 11.37 6.61 -23.29
C GLY A 13 11.13 8.13 -23.36
N PRO A 14 11.60 8.79 -24.44
CA PRO A 14 11.42 10.24 -24.62
C PRO A 14 9.95 10.71 -24.66
N ASP A 15 9.03 9.80 -24.99
CA ASP A 15 7.58 10.01 -25.02
C ASP A 15 6.90 9.75 -23.66
N GLY A 16 7.67 9.36 -22.63
CA GLY A 16 7.16 9.01 -21.32
C GLY A 16 6.61 7.58 -21.21
N LEU A 17 6.72 6.76 -22.27
CA LEU A 17 6.23 5.39 -22.29
C LEU A 17 7.28 4.40 -21.78
N TYR A 18 6.82 3.36 -21.09
CA TYR A 18 7.64 2.26 -20.62
C TYR A 18 7.53 1.08 -21.59
N ASP A 19 8.67 0.58 -22.04
CA ASP A 19 8.74 -0.56 -22.96
C ASP A 19 8.60 -1.89 -22.21
N TYR A 20 7.36 -2.25 -21.87
CA TYR A 20 7.03 -3.56 -21.30
C TYR A 20 6.91 -4.61 -22.42
N THR A 21 7.55 -5.75 -22.18
CA THR A 21 7.61 -6.86 -23.13
C THR A 21 6.30 -7.67 -23.13
N PRO A 22 6.03 -8.46 -24.19
CA PRO A 22 4.90 -9.38 -24.21
C PRO A 22 4.87 -10.38 -23.04
N ASP A 23 6.05 -10.78 -22.52
CA ASP A 23 6.15 -11.66 -21.36
C ASP A 23 5.72 -10.95 -20.06
N GLU A 24 6.06 -9.67 -19.91
CA GLU A 24 5.61 -8.84 -18.79
C GLU A 24 4.10 -8.59 -18.85
N ASP A 25 3.55 -8.31 -20.04
CA ASP A 25 2.10 -8.24 -20.27
C ASP A 25 1.40 -9.54 -19.87
N ALA A 26 1.98 -10.70 -20.21
CA ALA A 26 1.44 -11.99 -19.84
C ALA A 26 1.49 -12.26 -18.32
N ILE A 27 2.58 -11.86 -17.64
CA ILE A 27 2.72 -11.97 -16.18
C ILE A 27 1.70 -11.06 -15.48
N TRP A 28 1.58 -9.80 -15.91
CA TRP A 28 0.58 -8.87 -15.38
C TRP A 28 -0.83 -9.42 -15.55
N GLY A 29 -1.17 -9.93 -16.74
CA GLY A 29 -2.47 -10.51 -17.01
C GLY A 29 -2.80 -11.72 -16.14
N GLU A 30 -1.82 -12.57 -15.85
CA GLU A 30 -1.98 -13.70 -14.93
C GLU A 30 -2.25 -13.24 -13.50
N LEU A 31 -1.41 -12.32 -12.97
CA LEU A 31 -1.57 -11.74 -11.64
C LEU A 31 -2.93 -11.04 -11.49
N TYR A 32 -3.30 -10.20 -12.45
CA TYR A 32 -4.57 -9.47 -12.47
C TYR A 32 -5.76 -10.43 -12.42
N ARG A 33 -5.82 -11.43 -13.32
CA ARG A 33 -6.96 -12.36 -13.38
C ARG A 33 -7.09 -13.16 -12.10
N ARG A 34 -5.97 -13.63 -11.55
CA ARG A 34 -5.93 -14.37 -10.29
C ARG A 34 -6.44 -13.52 -9.14
N GLN A 35 -5.94 -12.30 -9.00
CA GLN A 35 -6.35 -11.40 -7.91
C GLN A 35 -7.79 -10.93 -8.07
N MET A 36 -8.22 -10.46 -9.24
CA MET A 36 -9.60 -9.98 -9.42
C MET A 36 -10.65 -11.07 -9.17
N LYS A 37 -10.33 -12.34 -9.47
CA LYS A 37 -11.20 -13.47 -9.13
C LYS A 37 -11.31 -13.66 -7.61
N LEU A 38 -10.19 -13.56 -6.89
CA LEU A 38 -10.15 -13.70 -5.43
C LEU A 38 -10.83 -12.51 -4.72
N LEU A 39 -10.56 -11.30 -5.21
CA LEU A 39 -10.95 -10.05 -4.57
C LEU A 39 -12.42 -9.67 -4.76
N ALA A 40 -13.13 -10.31 -5.68
CA ALA A 40 -14.52 -9.99 -6.02
C ALA A 40 -15.44 -9.86 -4.80
N ASP A 41 -15.23 -10.73 -3.79
CA ASP A 41 -16.01 -10.75 -2.54
C ASP A 41 -15.20 -10.31 -1.31
N MET A 42 -13.90 -10.01 -1.47
CA MET A 42 -12.96 -9.72 -0.37
C MET A 42 -12.57 -8.24 -0.27
N ALA A 43 -12.39 -7.56 -1.41
CA ALA A 43 -11.98 -6.16 -1.42
C ALA A 43 -13.17 -5.22 -1.16
N CYS A 44 -12.88 -4.01 -0.66
CA CYS A 44 -13.91 -2.98 -0.53
C CYS A 44 -14.38 -2.49 -1.91
N ARG A 45 -15.57 -1.90 -1.96
CA ARG A 45 -16.19 -1.45 -3.21
C ARG A 45 -15.38 -0.33 -3.87
N GLU A 46 -14.84 0.57 -3.05
CA GLU A 46 -14.03 1.71 -3.45
C GLU A 46 -12.77 1.24 -4.20
N TYR A 47 -12.11 0.18 -3.72
CA TYR A 47 -10.99 -0.44 -4.41
C TYR A 47 -11.42 -1.00 -5.78
N LEU A 48 -12.48 -1.81 -5.82
CA LEU A 48 -12.96 -2.45 -7.05
C LEU A 48 -13.43 -1.42 -8.10
N ASP A 49 -14.05 -0.33 -7.66
CA ASP A 49 -14.44 0.78 -8.54
C ASP A 49 -13.20 1.58 -9.00
N GLY A 50 -12.22 1.79 -8.12
CA GLY A 50 -10.92 2.38 -8.46
C GLY A 50 -10.17 1.62 -9.55
N VAL A 51 -10.15 0.28 -9.50
CA VAL A 51 -9.56 -0.58 -10.56
C VAL A 51 -10.20 -0.26 -11.92
N LYS A 52 -11.53 -0.07 -11.97
CA LYS A 52 -12.26 0.28 -13.20
C LYS A 52 -11.97 1.72 -13.64
N MET A 53 -11.95 2.67 -12.71
CA MET A 53 -11.69 4.09 -12.99
C MET A 53 -10.29 4.27 -13.59
N LEU A 54 -9.29 3.59 -13.03
CA LEU A 54 -7.94 3.54 -13.57
C LEU A 54 -7.82 2.77 -14.88
N GLY A 55 -8.85 2.01 -15.26
CA GLY A 55 -8.89 1.24 -16.50
C GLY A 55 -7.87 0.10 -16.53
N LEU A 56 -7.55 -0.43 -15.35
CA LEU A 56 -6.65 -1.57 -15.24
C LEU A 56 -7.34 -2.81 -15.82
N LYS A 57 -6.63 -3.50 -16.70
CA LYS A 57 -7.13 -4.66 -17.44
C LYS A 57 -6.03 -5.73 -17.53
N PRO A 58 -6.38 -7.00 -17.80
CA PRO A 58 -5.40 -8.08 -17.83
C PRO A 58 -4.62 -8.21 -19.15
N ASP A 59 -4.89 -7.38 -20.16
CA ASP A 59 -4.30 -7.50 -21.49
C ASP A 59 -2.91 -6.91 -21.61
N LYS A 60 -2.62 -5.83 -20.87
CA LYS A 60 -1.32 -5.14 -20.90
C LYS A 60 -0.95 -4.53 -19.56
N VAL A 61 0.36 -4.41 -19.32
CA VAL A 61 0.91 -3.61 -18.24
C VAL A 61 0.46 -2.14 -18.42
N PRO A 62 -0.11 -1.49 -17.40
CA PRO A 62 -0.58 -0.12 -17.50
C PRO A 62 0.59 0.86 -17.66
N GLN A 63 0.44 1.81 -18.58
CA GLN A 63 1.37 2.92 -18.72
C GLN A 63 1.12 3.94 -17.62
N LEU A 64 2.19 4.42 -16.97
CA LEU A 64 2.05 5.38 -15.86
C LEU A 64 1.42 6.71 -16.30
N LEU A 65 1.58 7.12 -17.56
CA LEU A 65 0.90 8.30 -18.10
C LEU A 65 -0.64 8.19 -17.99
N ASP A 66 -1.20 7.02 -18.28
CA ASP A 66 -2.64 6.80 -18.20
C ASP A 66 -3.13 6.72 -16.76
N VAL A 67 -2.37 6.03 -15.89
CA VAL A 67 -2.67 5.97 -14.45
C VAL A 67 -2.63 7.37 -13.83
N ASN A 68 -1.57 8.14 -14.13
CA ASN A 68 -1.38 9.49 -13.64
C ASN A 68 -2.49 10.44 -14.11
N ARG A 69 -2.87 10.40 -15.40
CA ARG A 69 -3.96 11.22 -15.93
C ARG A 69 -5.27 10.96 -15.19
N ARG A 70 -5.64 9.68 -15.04
CA ARG A 70 -6.91 9.28 -14.40
C ARG A 70 -6.93 9.62 -12.91
N LEU A 71 -5.83 9.39 -12.20
CA LEU A 71 -5.71 9.82 -10.80
C LEU A 71 -5.87 11.33 -10.67
N ASN A 72 -5.21 12.10 -11.54
CA ASN A 72 -5.27 13.55 -11.50
C ASN A 72 -6.70 14.06 -11.74
N GLU A 73 -7.41 13.49 -12.71
CA GLU A 73 -8.81 13.80 -13.01
C GLU A 73 -9.77 13.45 -11.86
N THR A 74 -9.43 12.45 -11.02
CA THR A 74 -10.31 11.97 -9.94
C THR A 74 -10.09 12.68 -8.60
N THR A 75 -8.85 12.82 -8.16
CA THR A 75 -8.51 13.32 -6.81
C THR A 75 -7.37 14.35 -6.81
N GLY A 76 -6.87 14.74 -7.99
CA GLY A 76 -5.67 15.55 -8.14
C GLY A 76 -4.38 14.83 -7.71
N PHE A 77 -4.45 13.54 -7.37
CA PHE A 77 -3.29 12.72 -7.06
C PHE A 77 -2.57 12.28 -8.35
N GLY A 78 -1.33 11.85 -8.24
CA GLY A 78 -0.54 11.35 -9.36
C GLY A 78 0.42 10.24 -8.95
N VAL A 79 1.23 9.80 -9.89
CA VAL A 79 2.26 8.78 -9.67
C VAL A 79 3.59 9.21 -10.25
N GLU A 80 4.69 8.74 -9.66
CA GLU A 80 6.03 8.98 -10.15
C GLU A 80 6.81 7.67 -10.21
N GLY A 81 7.32 7.33 -11.39
CA GLY A 81 8.19 6.16 -11.54
C GLY A 81 9.53 6.41 -10.84
N VAL A 82 9.92 5.49 -9.96
CA VAL A 82 11.16 5.58 -9.18
C VAL A 82 12.03 4.34 -9.37
N PRO A 83 13.34 4.42 -9.08
CA PRO A 83 14.18 3.23 -8.93
C PRO A 83 13.58 2.25 -7.91
N ALA A 84 14.00 1.00 -7.95
CA ALA A 84 13.48 -0.07 -7.07
C ALA A 84 13.51 0.28 -5.57
N LEU A 85 14.44 1.13 -5.14
CA LEU A 85 14.53 1.63 -3.77
C LEU A 85 14.81 3.13 -3.78
N ILE A 86 14.04 3.89 -2.98
CA ILE A 86 14.27 5.31 -2.71
C ILE A 86 14.44 5.56 -1.21
N PRO A 87 15.18 6.61 -0.80
CA PRO A 87 15.26 6.99 0.60
C PRO A 87 13.88 7.42 1.16
N PRO A 88 13.58 7.16 2.44
CA PRO A 88 12.31 7.57 3.05
C PRO A 88 11.99 9.06 2.90
N SER A 89 13.01 9.94 2.91
CA SER A 89 12.80 11.37 2.70
C SER A 89 12.21 11.69 1.33
N ARG A 90 12.66 10.99 0.27
CA ARG A 90 12.12 11.16 -1.08
C ARG A 90 10.70 10.60 -1.18
N PHE A 91 10.45 9.47 -0.52
CA PHE A 91 9.13 8.87 -0.44
C PHE A 91 8.11 9.85 0.18
N TYR A 92 8.43 10.42 1.35
CA TYR A 92 7.55 11.38 2.03
C TYR A 92 7.36 12.68 1.25
N GLU A 93 8.41 13.20 0.61
CA GLU A 93 8.33 14.37 -0.25
C GLU A 93 7.33 14.15 -1.39
N LEU A 94 7.39 13.01 -2.08
CA LEU A 94 6.47 12.68 -3.16
C LEU A 94 5.03 12.59 -2.67
N LEU A 95 4.79 11.90 -1.55
CA LEU A 95 3.45 11.82 -0.97
C LEU A 95 2.90 13.21 -0.61
N SER A 96 3.74 14.09 -0.04
CA SER A 96 3.33 15.47 0.31
C SER A 96 2.94 16.30 -0.92
N GLN A 97 3.46 15.96 -2.10
CA GLN A 97 3.12 16.59 -3.38
C GLN A 97 1.90 15.92 -4.05
N GLY A 98 1.25 14.96 -3.39
CA GLY A 98 0.16 14.18 -3.97
C GLY A 98 0.64 13.25 -5.09
N LYS A 99 1.86 12.71 -5.00
CA LYS A 99 2.41 11.75 -5.96
C LYS A 99 2.81 10.46 -5.27
N PHE A 100 2.33 9.32 -5.75
CA PHE A 100 2.74 8.02 -5.24
C PHE A 100 3.99 7.53 -5.99
N PRO A 101 5.10 7.23 -5.30
CA PRO A 101 6.27 6.62 -5.94
C PRO A 101 5.97 5.16 -6.29
N LEU A 102 6.27 4.75 -7.52
CA LEU A 102 6.06 3.37 -7.97
C LEU A 102 7.36 2.79 -8.54
N ALA A 103 7.74 1.59 -8.12
CA ALA A 103 8.74 0.81 -8.83
C ALA A 103 8.23 0.41 -10.22
N THR A 104 9.07 0.54 -11.24
CA THR A 104 8.66 0.38 -12.66
C THR A 104 9.06 -0.96 -13.28
N PHE A 105 9.51 -1.92 -12.47
CA PHE A 105 9.79 -3.29 -12.91
C PHE A 105 8.64 -4.23 -12.52
N LEU A 106 8.44 -5.30 -13.28
CA LEU A 106 7.49 -6.36 -12.94
C LEU A 106 8.26 -7.62 -12.50
N ARG A 107 7.72 -8.38 -11.55
CA ARG A 107 8.31 -9.65 -11.11
C ARG A 107 8.45 -10.65 -12.28
N ARG A 108 9.45 -11.54 -12.19
CA ARG A 108 9.65 -12.63 -13.17
C ARG A 108 8.67 -13.77 -12.91
N ARG A 109 8.44 -14.63 -13.92
CA ARG A 109 7.58 -15.84 -13.81
C ARG A 109 7.96 -16.74 -12.64
N GLU A 110 9.26 -16.91 -12.36
CA GLU A 110 9.76 -17.71 -11.23
C GLU A 110 9.33 -17.17 -9.85
N HIS A 111 8.96 -15.88 -9.79
CA HIS A 111 8.52 -15.17 -8.59
C HIS A 111 7.02 -14.82 -8.64
N ILE A 112 6.24 -15.47 -9.50
CA ILE A 112 4.81 -15.16 -9.70
C ILE A 112 3.98 -15.24 -8.41
N ASP A 113 4.36 -16.12 -7.49
CA ASP A 113 3.65 -16.33 -6.23
C ASP A 113 4.12 -15.40 -5.12
N TYR A 114 5.39 -15.00 -5.12
CA TYR A 114 5.96 -14.12 -4.09
C TYR A 114 7.25 -13.45 -4.55
N ILE A 115 7.38 -12.18 -4.19
CA ILE A 115 8.59 -11.37 -4.31
C ILE A 115 8.68 -10.51 -3.03
N GLU A 116 9.87 -10.36 -2.47
CA GLU A 116 10.11 -9.55 -1.26
C GLU A 116 10.08 -8.04 -1.57
N GLU A 117 10.54 -7.66 -2.76
CA GLU A 117 10.59 -6.27 -3.23
C GLU A 117 9.23 -5.86 -3.82
N PRO A 118 8.71 -4.66 -3.53
CA PRO A 118 7.50 -4.18 -4.16
C PRO A 118 7.75 -3.93 -5.65
N ASP A 119 7.02 -4.64 -6.50
CA ASP A 119 7.07 -4.50 -7.95
C ASP A 119 5.89 -3.68 -8.47
N LEU A 120 5.90 -3.35 -9.75
CA LEU A 120 4.85 -2.58 -10.43
C LEU A 120 3.44 -3.14 -10.18
N PHE A 121 3.29 -4.47 -10.02
CA PHE A 121 1.98 -5.03 -9.70
C PHE A 121 1.53 -4.63 -8.30
N HIS A 122 2.37 -4.81 -7.27
CA HIS A 122 2.04 -4.34 -5.93
C HIS A 122 1.71 -2.83 -5.93
N GLU A 123 2.50 -2.04 -6.65
CA GLU A 123 2.38 -0.59 -6.69
C GLU A 123 1.14 -0.10 -7.43
N VAL A 124 0.94 -0.53 -8.68
CA VAL A 124 -0.18 -0.06 -9.52
C VAL A 124 -1.47 -0.79 -9.19
N PHE A 125 -1.45 -2.12 -9.01
CA PHE A 125 -2.66 -2.87 -8.70
C PHE A 125 -3.04 -2.75 -7.22
N GLY A 126 -2.06 -2.69 -6.31
CA GLY A 126 -2.31 -2.62 -4.89
C GLY A 126 -2.68 -1.22 -4.40
N HIS A 127 -1.83 -0.22 -4.66
CA HIS A 127 -2.00 1.12 -4.07
C HIS A 127 -2.91 2.04 -4.89
N CYS A 128 -2.71 2.10 -6.21
CA CYS A 128 -3.33 3.15 -7.03
C CYS A 128 -4.87 3.16 -7.02
N PRO A 129 -5.60 2.04 -7.01
CA PRO A 129 -7.07 2.07 -7.01
C PRO A 129 -7.65 2.83 -5.83
N MET A 130 -7.05 2.73 -4.63
CA MET A 130 -7.53 3.46 -3.47
C MET A 130 -7.29 4.97 -3.57
N LEU A 131 -6.32 5.42 -4.36
CA LEU A 131 -6.04 6.84 -4.59
C LEU A 131 -7.12 7.54 -5.44
N THR A 132 -8.09 6.80 -6.00
CA THR A 132 -9.28 7.40 -6.63
C THR A 132 -10.36 7.77 -5.61
N ASN A 133 -10.21 7.37 -4.34
CA ASN A 133 -11.07 7.80 -3.23
C ASN A 133 -10.52 9.08 -2.60
N GLN A 134 -11.34 10.14 -2.51
CA GLN A 134 -10.86 11.46 -2.08
C GLN A 134 -10.33 11.48 -0.64
N SER A 135 -11.05 10.90 0.32
CA SER A 135 -10.61 10.87 1.73
C SER A 135 -9.32 10.07 1.90
N TYR A 136 -9.20 8.95 1.18
CA TYR A 136 -7.97 8.16 1.17
C TYR A 136 -6.79 8.94 0.55
N ALA A 137 -7.00 9.59 -0.60
CA ALA A 137 -5.98 10.40 -1.25
C ALA A 137 -5.54 11.59 -0.37
N ASN A 138 -6.49 12.23 0.33
CA ASN A 138 -6.22 13.29 1.29
C ASN A 138 -5.38 12.76 2.46
N PHE A 139 -5.77 11.63 3.04
CA PHE A 139 -5.01 10.97 4.10
C PHE A 139 -3.56 10.71 3.69
N VAL A 140 -3.32 10.10 2.52
CA VAL A 140 -1.96 9.79 2.03
C VAL A 140 -1.14 11.06 1.80
N ARG A 141 -1.74 12.12 1.25
CA ARG A 141 -1.05 13.41 1.04
C ARG A 141 -0.63 14.05 2.37
N HIS A 142 -1.55 14.18 3.31
CA HIS A 142 -1.29 14.77 4.63
C HIS A 142 -0.34 13.92 5.48
N PHE A 143 -0.36 12.60 5.31
CA PHE A 143 0.65 11.72 5.89
C PHE A 143 2.05 12.11 5.38
N GLY A 144 2.21 12.30 4.07
CA GLY A 144 3.46 12.79 3.47
C GLY A 144 3.91 14.14 4.03
N GLU A 145 3.01 15.12 4.09
CA GLU A 145 3.27 16.45 4.66
C GLU A 145 3.72 16.38 6.12
N THR A 146 3.03 15.57 6.93
CA THR A 146 3.38 15.34 8.33
C THR A 146 4.73 14.66 8.47
N ALA A 147 5.02 13.67 7.63
CA ALA A 147 6.29 12.97 7.65
C ALA A 147 7.47 13.86 7.25
N VAL A 148 7.28 14.76 6.29
CA VAL A 148 8.27 15.80 5.93
C VAL A 148 8.50 16.75 7.11
N ARG A 149 7.43 17.22 7.77
CA ARG A 149 7.52 18.12 8.93
C ARG A 149 8.26 17.51 10.11
N LEU A 150 7.95 16.26 10.47
CA LEU A 150 8.53 15.57 11.63
C LEU A 150 9.94 15.02 11.37
N GLY A 151 10.23 14.62 10.13
CA GLY A 151 11.53 14.13 9.71
C GLY A 151 11.93 12.77 10.31
N LYS A 152 13.23 12.46 10.19
CA LYS A 152 13.79 11.11 10.41
C LYS A 152 13.56 10.55 11.82
N GLY A 153 13.49 11.41 12.85
CA GLY A 153 13.32 11.00 14.26
C GLY A 153 11.97 10.34 14.57
N TYR A 154 11.00 10.47 13.65
CA TYR A 154 9.66 9.93 13.79
C TYR A 154 9.33 8.83 12.76
N SER A 155 10.22 8.57 11.80
CA SER A 155 9.94 7.70 10.65
C SER A 155 9.47 6.30 11.05
N TRP A 156 10.05 5.67 12.08
CA TRP A 156 9.62 4.35 12.55
C TRP A 156 8.13 4.30 12.95
N HIS A 157 7.65 5.33 13.64
CA HIS A 157 6.27 5.42 14.10
C HIS A 157 5.32 5.78 12.96
N LEU A 158 5.75 6.69 12.07
CA LEU A 158 5.01 7.02 10.86
C LEU A 158 4.82 5.79 9.96
N PHE A 159 5.84 4.95 9.83
CA PHE A 159 5.72 3.69 9.09
C PHE A 159 4.71 2.73 9.70
N ARG A 160 4.46 2.72 11.02
CA ARG A 160 3.38 1.91 11.62
C ARG A 160 2.00 2.36 11.16
N ILE A 161 1.77 3.68 11.07
CA ILE A 161 0.52 4.22 10.55
C ILE A 161 0.34 3.74 9.11
N PHE A 162 1.36 3.93 8.25
CA PHE A 162 1.32 3.51 6.85
C PHE A 162 1.10 1.99 6.71
N TRP A 163 1.80 1.18 7.52
CA TRP A 163 1.71 -0.28 7.53
C TRP A 163 0.30 -0.77 7.87
N PHE A 164 -0.27 -0.29 8.97
CA PHE A 164 -1.58 -0.75 9.44
C PHE A 164 -2.78 -0.07 8.76
N THR A 165 -2.52 0.81 7.78
CA THR A 165 -3.56 1.44 6.95
C THR A 165 -3.32 1.16 5.48
N VAL A 166 -2.38 1.86 4.85
CA VAL A 166 -2.12 1.78 3.40
C VAL A 166 -1.72 0.37 2.97
N GLU A 167 -0.91 -0.35 3.76
CA GLU A 167 -0.45 -1.69 3.39
C GLU A 167 -1.41 -2.81 3.82
N PHE A 168 -1.89 -2.79 5.07
CA PHE A 168 -2.65 -3.89 5.68
C PHE A 168 -3.97 -3.44 6.32
N GLY A 169 -4.55 -2.33 5.85
CA GLY A 169 -5.80 -1.81 6.36
C GLY A 169 -7.03 -2.59 5.88
N LEU A 170 -7.99 -2.73 6.79
CA LEU A 170 -9.30 -3.33 6.57
C LEU A 170 -10.40 -2.32 6.88
N ILE A 171 -11.59 -2.53 6.32
CA ILE A 171 -12.76 -1.68 6.53
C ILE A 171 -13.99 -2.51 6.90
N ASN A 172 -14.77 -2.05 7.87
CA ASN A 172 -16.08 -2.59 8.16
C ASN A 172 -17.10 -2.07 7.14
N THR A 173 -17.95 -2.96 6.63
CA THR A 173 -19.06 -2.59 5.75
C THR A 173 -20.36 -3.24 6.23
N PRO A 174 -21.53 -2.80 5.76
CA PRO A 174 -22.80 -3.49 6.01
C PRO A 174 -22.81 -4.97 5.56
N HIS A 175 -21.88 -5.37 4.68
CA HIS A 175 -21.71 -6.73 4.17
C HIS A 175 -20.56 -7.48 4.85
N GLY A 176 -20.08 -6.99 5.99
CA GLY A 176 -18.93 -7.51 6.74
C GLY A 176 -17.62 -6.82 6.38
N ARG A 177 -16.54 -7.28 7.01
CA ARG A 177 -15.20 -6.74 6.82
C ARG A 177 -14.71 -6.94 5.38
N ARG A 178 -13.96 -5.97 4.85
CA ARG A 178 -13.33 -6.01 3.52
C ARG A 178 -11.89 -5.49 3.60
N CYS A 179 -11.04 -5.87 2.65
CA CYS A 179 -9.67 -5.35 2.54
C CYS A 179 -9.56 -4.18 1.57
N PHE A 180 -8.64 -3.27 1.87
CA PHE A 180 -8.19 -2.21 0.96
C PHE A 180 -6.68 -2.04 0.95
N GLY A 181 -5.99 -2.51 2.00
CA GLY A 181 -4.53 -2.39 2.10
C GLY A 181 -3.82 -3.08 0.93
N ALA A 182 -2.85 -2.39 0.33
CA ALA A 182 -2.15 -2.81 -0.89
C ALA A 182 -1.42 -4.16 -0.75
N GLY A 183 -0.77 -4.37 0.40
CA GLY A 183 -0.14 -5.65 0.77
C GLY A 183 -1.13 -6.81 0.83
N ILE A 184 -2.42 -6.54 1.09
CA ILE A 184 -3.48 -7.55 1.12
C ILE A 184 -4.00 -7.79 -0.30
N VAL A 185 -4.42 -6.73 -1.00
CA VAL A 185 -5.04 -6.89 -2.33
C VAL A 185 -4.05 -7.41 -3.40
N SER A 186 -2.75 -7.17 -3.25
CA SER A 186 -1.72 -7.69 -4.17
C SER A 186 -1.19 -9.08 -3.81
N SER A 187 -1.64 -9.69 -2.71
CA SER A 187 -1.14 -10.99 -2.22
C SER A 187 -2.30 -11.97 -1.97
N PRO A 188 -2.36 -13.11 -2.69
CA PRO A 188 -3.39 -14.11 -2.46
C PRO A 188 -3.41 -14.67 -1.03
N SER A 189 -2.22 -14.86 -0.43
CA SER A 189 -2.09 -15.45 0.91
C SER A 189 -2.57 -14.50 1.99
N GLU A 190 -2.24 -13.21 1.87
CA GLU A 190 -2.70 -12.17 2.79
C GLU A 190 -4.20 -11.90 2.64
N ALA A 191 -4.73 -11.84 1.42
CA ALA A 191 -6.18 -11.70 1.21
C ALA A 191 -6.98 -12.80 1.93
N LYS A 192 -6.53 -14.07 1.81
CA LYS A 192 -7.14 -15.19 2.53
C LYS A 192 -6.96 -15.08 4.04
N ALA A 193 -5.76 -14.74 4.52
CA ALA A 193 -5.51 -14.59 5.95
C ALA A 193 -6.40 -13.49 6.57
N ALA A 194 -6.47 -12.32 5.94
CA ALA A 194 -7.25 -11.19 6.42
C ALA A 194 -8.77 -11.44 6.38
N MET A 195 -9.27 -12.16 5.38
CA MET A 195 -10.72 -12.35 5.17
C MET A 195 -11.26 -13.65 5.75
N GLU A 196 -10.48 -14.73 5.74
CA GLU A 196 -10.92 -16.08 6.13
C GLU A 196 -10.18 -16.61 7.37
N GLY A 197 -9.04 -16.00 7.73
CA GLY A 197 -8.16 -16.48 8.80
C GLY A 197 -8.78 -16.39 10.18
N LYS A 198 -8.74 -17.50 10.92
CA LYS A 198 -9.21 -17.60 12.32
C LYS A 198 -8.14 -17.31 13.37
N ALA A 199 -6.86 -17.27 12.96
CA ALA A 199 -5.72 -17.08 13.86
C ALA A 199 -5.24 -15.61 13.93
N CYS A 200 -5.87 -14.71 13.18
CA CYS A 200 -5.53 -13.29 13.14
C CYS A 200 -6.43 -12.50 14.11
N GLU A 201 -5.87 -11.45 14.70
CA GLU A 201 -6.62 -10.47 15.48
C GLU A 201 -7.06 -9.31 14.59
N PHE A 202 -8.31 -8.89 14.77
CA PHE A 202 -8.90 -7.76 14.06
C PHE A 202 -9.32 -6.72 15.08
N ARG A 203 -8.64 -5.57 15.06
CA ARG A 203 -8.81 -4.51 16.07
C ARG A 203 -9.44 -3.28 15.42
N PRO A 204 -10.37 -2.57 16.08
CA PRO A 204 -10.79 -1.26 15.62
C PRO A 204 -9.57 -0.33 15.51
N PHE A 205 -9.56 0.53 14.49
CA PHE A 205 -8.50 1.50 14.32
C PHE A 205 -8.44 2.47 15.51
N ASP A 206 -7.27 2.57 16.14
CA ASP A 206 -6.95 3.56 17.16
C ASP A 206 -5.49 3.99 16.98
N LEU A 207 -5.27 5.30 16.79
CA LEU A 207 -3.96 5.83 16.43
C LEU A 207 -2.90 5.49 17.48
N LEU A 208 -3.24 5.62 18.77
CA LEU A 208 -2.30 5.32 19.85
C LEU A 208 -1.93 3.83 19.88
N SER A 209 -2.90 2.94 19.67
CA SER A 209 -2.67 1.51 19.62
C SER A 209 -1.84 1.10 18.40
N VAL A 210 -2.13 1.64 17.23
CA VAL A 210 -1.36 1.43 16.00
C VAL A 210 0.10 1.84 16.20
N LEU A 211 0.32 3.02 16.78
CA LEU A 211 1.65 3.55 17.05
C LEU A 211 2.46 2.72 18.05
N ARG A 212 1.81 1.87 18.85
CA ARG A 212 2.45 0.99 19.85
C ARG A 212 2.52 -0.48 19.40
N THR A 213 2.00 -0.82 18.22
CA THR A 213 1.94 -2.21 17.75
C THR A 213 3.19 -2.56 16.93
N PRO A 214 4.02 -3.52 17.37
CA PRO A 214 5.12 -4.04 16.56
C PRO A 214 4.58 -4.80 15.33
N TYR A 215 5.34 -4.79 14.24
CA TYR A 215 5.05 -5.57 13.03
C TYR A 215 6.32 -6.20 12.46
N ARG A 216 6.13 -7.18 11.56
CA ARG A 216 7.19 -7.79 10.76
C ARG A 216 6.75 -7.83 9.30
N ILE A 217 7.71 -7.59 8.41
CA ILE A 217 7.49 -7.49 6.96
C ILE A 217 7.53 -8.86 6.25
N ASP A 218 8.07 -9.88 6.91
CA ASP A 218 8.41 -11.19 6.34
C ASP A 218 7.49 -12.33 6.82
N ILE A 219 6.32 -11.98 7.38
CA ILE A 219 5.30 -12.92 7.86
C ILE A 219 3.90 -12.46 7.45
N LEU A 220 2.93 -13.38 7.46
CA LEU A 220 1.52 -13.01 7.43
C LEU A 220 1.16 -12.19 8.68
N GLN A 221 0.37 -11.15 8.52
CA GLN A 221 0.09 -10.24 9.62
C GLN A 221 -0.77 -10.92 10.70
N PRO A 222 -0.30 -10.95 11.97
CA PRO A 222 -1.09 -11.51 13.07
C PRO A 222 -2.17 -10.53 13.54
N ILE A 223 -2.02 -9.23 13.26
CA ILE A 223 -2.94 -8.17 13.68
C ILE A 223 -3.26 -7.29 12.47
N TYR A 224 -4.54 -7.05 12.23
CA TYR A 224 -5.03 -6.05 11.29
C TYR A 224 -5.86 -5.00 12.02
N TYR A 225 -5.78 -3.76 11.55
CA TYR A 225 -6.63 -2.69 12.02
C TYR A 225 -7.77 -2.44 11.04
N VAL A 226 -8.97 -2.22 11.60
CA VAL A 226 -10.23 -2.08 10.87
C VAL A 226 -10.80 -0.68 11.09
N ILE A 227 -10.95 0.08 10.02
CA ILE A 227 -11.66 1.37 10.02
C ILE A 227 -13.15 1.15 9.76
N ASP A 228 -14.00 2.11 10.12
CA ASP A 228 -15.43 2.07 9.78
C ASP A 228 -15.72 2.92 8.53
N SER A 229 -14.87 3.91 8.24
CA SER A 229 -14.95 4.72 7.03
C SER A 229 -13.58 5.27 6.60
N PHE A 230 -13.42 5.61 5.32
CA PHE A 230 -12.22 6.33 4.85
C PHE A 230 -12.12 7.76 5.39
N ALA A 231 -13.23 8.36 5.82
CA ALA A 231 -13.21 9.64 6.52
C ALA A 231 -12.54 9.50 7.91
N ASP A 232 -12.58 8.33 8.54
CA ASP A 232 -11.86 8.07 9.78
C ASP A 232 -10.34 8.20 9.55
N LEU A 233 -9.84 7.75 8.39
CA LEU A 233 -8.42 7.92 8.04
C LEU A 233 -8.06 9.39 7.86
N GLU A 234 -8.92 10.15 7.18
CA GLU A 234 -8.74 11.60 7.02
C GLU A 234 -8.75 12.32 8.37
N ALA A 235 -9.61 11.92 9.31
CA ALA A 235 -9.62 12.47 10.67
C ALA A 235 -8.34 12.13 11.48
N ILE A 236 -7.57 11.10 11.12
CA ILE A 236 -6.28 10.81 11.78
C ILE A 236 -5.29 11.95 11.55
N VAL A 237 -5.22 12.47 10.32
CA VAL A 237 -4.23 13.50 9.96
C VAL A 237 -4.58 14.86 10.53
N GLU A 238 -5.83 15.05 10.97
CA GLU A 238 -6.27 16.22 11.74
C GLU A 238 -5.86 16.15 13.23
N GLN A 239 -5.50 14.96 13.74
CA GLN A 239 -5.01 14.80 15.10
C GLN A 239 -3.55 15.26 15.22
N ASP A 240 -3.13 15.59 16.44
CA ASP A 240 -1.73 15.83 16.75
C ASP A 240 -0.95 14.49 16.75
N ILE A 241 -0.52 14.09 15.57
CA ILE A 241 0.29 12.88 15.34
C ILE A 241 1.59 12.96 16.14
N GLU A 242 2.22 14.13 16.28
CA GLU A 242 3.45 14.27 17.03
C GLU A 242 3.23 13.98 18.52
N ALA A 243 2.24 14.63 19.13
CA ALA A 243 1.89 14.40 20.52
C ALA A 243 1.50 12.94 20.78
N THR A 244 0.78 12.32 19.84
CA THR A 244 0.39 10.90 19.97
C THR A 244 1.60 9.96 19.85
N ILE A 245 2.56 10.26 18.97
CA ILE A 245 3.83 9.52 18.91
C ILE A 245 4.62 9.68 20.21
N LEU A 246 4.71 10.89 20.76
CA LEU A 246 5.41 11.12 22.04
C LEU A 246 4.74 10.35 23.18
N LYS A 247 3.41 10.28 23.20
CA LYS A 247 2.65 9.46 24.15
C LYS A 247 2.86 7.96 23.93
N ALA A 248 2.91 7.50 22.68
CA ALA A 248 3.20 6.10 22.36
C ALA A 248 4.60 5.70 22.88
N LYS A 249 5.60 6.57 22.67
CA LYS A 249 6.97 6.38 23.17
C LYS A 249 7.01 6.28 24.70
N SER A 250 6.26 7.11 25.43
CA SER A 250 6.26 7.09 26.90
C SER A 250 5.59 5.85 27.48
N LEU A 251 4.62 5.26 26.78
CA LEU A 251 3.91 4.05 27.19
C LEU A 251 4.61 2.75 26.76
N GLY A 252 5.59 2.84 25.85
CA GLY A 252 6.25 1.68 25.26
C GLY A 252 5.37 0.86 24.32
N ASP A 253 6.01 -0.01 23.54
CA ASP A 253 5.34 -0.90 22.61
C ASP A 253 4.55 -2.00 23.32
N PHE A 254 3.51 -2.51 22.67
CA PHE A 254 2.86 -3.75 23.07
C PHE A 254 3.80 -4.95 22.88
N ALA A 255 3.49 -6.05 23.56
CA ALA A 255 4.15 -7.33 23.28
C ALA A 255 3.93 -7.73 21.82
N PRO A 256 4.98 -8.18 21.09
CA PRO A 256 4.81 -8.68 19.73
C PRO A 256 3.86 -9.87 19.67
N ALA A 257 2.94 -9.89 18.70
CA ALA A 257 2.06 -11.02 18.42
C ALA A 257 2.72 -12.06 17.48
N PHE A 258 4.04 -12.06 17.40
CA PHE A 258 4.83 -12.94 16.55
C PHE A 258 6.11 -13.36 17.29
N GLU A 259 6.63 -14.53 16.91
CA GLU A 259 7.89 -15.02 17.45
C GLU A 259 9.07 -14.16 16.99
N ALA A 260 10.08 -14.06 17.86
CA ALA A 260 11.34 -13.43 17.51
C ALA A 260 11.96 -14.14 16.30
N LYS A 261 12.67 -13.37 15.45
CA LYS A 261 13.38 -13.95 14.31
C LYS A 261 14.39 -14.98 14.85
N ALA A 262 14.33 -16.21 14.35
CA ALA A 262 15.34 -17.21 14.67
C ALA A 262 16.72 -16.66 14.25
N SER A 263 17.67 -16.74 15.19
CA SER A 263 19.04 -16.25 15.06
C SER A 263 19.79 -16.87 13.88
#